data_AF-A0A2H0RHW3-F1
#
_entry.id   AF-A0A2H0RHW3-F1
#
_cell.length_a   1.000
_cell.length_b   1.000
_cell.length_c   1.000
_cell.angle_alpha   90.00
_cell.angle_beta   90.00
_cell.angle_gamma   90.00
#
_symmetry.space_group_name_H-M   'P 1'
#
loop_
_entity.id
_entity.type
_entity.pdbx_description
1 polymer ?
#
loop_
_entity_poly.entity_id
_entity_poly.type
_entity_poly.pdbx_seq_one_letter_code
_entity_poly.pdbx_strand_id
1 'polypeptide(L)'
;MTIYLAADHAGFSLKEELKERLRAAGYQVEDQGAFKLTPGDDYPDFVSIAARLVAADPEGSRAIIIGGSGQGEAMVANRERGVRATVYYGGD
;
A
#
# COMPACT_ATOMS: atom_id res chain seq x y z
N MET A 1 -0.20 -10.07 12.41
CA MET A 1 -0.91 -9.37 11.32
C MET A 1 0.13 -8.69 10.44
N THR A 2 0.19 -9.05 9.17
CA THR A 2 1.15 -8.49 8.22
C THR A 2 0.60 -7.20 7.61
N ILE A 3 1.43 -6.17 7.49
CA ILE A 3 1.10 -4.93 6.79
C ILE A 3 1.88 -4.89 5.47
N TYR A 4 1.15 -4.98 4.37
CA TYR A 4 1.69 -4.78 3.03
C TYR A 4 1.77 -3.30 2.71
N LEU A 5 2.90 -2.85 2.19
CA LEU A 5 3.06 -1.49 1.69
C LEU A 5 3.20 -1.51 0.17
N ALA A 6 2.46 -0.64 -0.52
CA ALA A 6 2.64 -0.44 -1.94
C ALA A 6 2.54 1.05 -2.32
N ALA A 7 3.36 1.51 -3.25
CA ALA A 7 3.32 2.87 -3.77
C ALA A 7 3.89 2.99 -5.18
N ASP A 8 3.46 4.02 -5.91
CA ASP A 8 4.20 4.52 -7.07
C ASP A 8 5.26 5.55 -6.66
N HIS A 9 5.86 6.20 -7.64
CA HIS A 9 6.85 7.25 -7.48
C HIS A 9 6.35 8.44 -6.66
N ALA A 10 5.05 8.77 -6.74
CA ALA A 10 4.47 9.86 -5.97
C ALA A 10 4.35 9.51 -4.48
N GLY A 11 4.07 8.24 -4.15
CA GLY A 11 3.99 7.75 -2.78
C GLY A 11 5.30 7.21 -2.19
N PHE A 12 6.34 7.01 -3.00
CA PHE A 12 7.55 6.26 -2.63
C PHE A 12 8.23 6.78 -1.35
N SER A 13 8.48 8.09 -1.25
CA SER A 13 9.18 8.65 -0.07
C SER A 13 8.39 8.43 1.22
N LEU A 14 7.07 8.59 1.17
CA LEU A 14 6.20 8.38 2.34
C LEU A 14 6.12 6.89 2.71
N LYS A 15 6.09 5.99 1.71
CA LYS A 15 6.16 4.54 1.94
C LYS A 15 7.42 4.16 2.71
N GLU A 16 8.58 4.66 2.28
CA GLU A 16 9.86 4.35 2.93
C GLU A 16 9.90 4.84 4.38
N GLU A 17 9.42 6.05 4.65
CA GLU A 17 9.34 6.57 6.02
C GLU A 17 8.38 5.73 6.89
N LEU A 18 7.19 5.42 6.36
CA LEU A 18 6.17 4.65 7.07
C LEU A 18 6.65 3.22 7.37
N LYS A 19 7.37 2.60 6.42
CA LYS A 19 7.97 1.27 6.59
C LYS A 19 8.86 1.21 7.82
N GLU A 20 9.75 2.17 7.98
CA GLU A 20 10.67 2.22 9.12
C GLU A 20 9.92 2.50 10.44
N ARG A 21 8.92 3.39 10.42
CA ARG A 21 8.08 3.67 11.61
C ARG A 21 7.28 2.45 12.06
N LEU A 22 6.65 1.73 11.14
CA LEU A 22 5.87 0.53 11.45
C LEU A 22 6.75 -0.59 11.99
N ARG A 23 7.94 -0.80 11.40
CA ARG A 23 8.93 -1.75 11.89
C ARG A 23 9.40 -1.40 13.30
N ALA A 24 9.72 -0.14 13.54
CA ALA A 24 10.11 0.35 14.87
C ALA A 24 8.99 0.17 15.91
N ALA A 25 7.73 0.23 15.48
CA ALA A 25 6.56 -0.06 16.32
C ALA A 25 6.26 -1.57 16.51
N GLY A 26 7.07 -2.46 15.93
CA GLY A 26 6.96 -3.92 16.11
C GLY A 26 6.00 -4.63 15.16
N TYR A 27 5.50 -3.96 14.10
CA TYR A 27 4.67 -4.61 13.09
C TYR A 27 5.51 -5.42 12.10
N GLN A 28 4.95 -6.53 11.61
CA GLN A 28 5.48 -7.26 10.47
C GLN A 28 5.11 -6.50 9.19
N VAL A 29 6.12 -6.01 8.46
CA VAL A 29 5.93 -5.16 7.27
C VAL A 29 6.58 -5.79 6.06
N GLU A 30 5.80 -5.94 4.98
CA GLU A 30 6.26 -6.42 3.69
C GLU A 30 6.05 -5.35 2.61
N ASP A 31 7.15 -4.96 1.97
CA ASP A 31 7.15 -3.97 0.90
C ASP A 31 6.90 -4.65 -0.44
N GLN A 32 5.84 -4.27 -1.15
CA GLN A 32 5.44 -4.82 -2.45
C GLN A 32 5.79 -3.87 -3.60
N GLY A 33 6.63 -2.87 -3.32
CA GLY A 33 7.13 -1.90 -4.28
C GLY A 33 6.35 -0.59 -4.27
N ALA A 34 6.80 0.42 -5.00
CA ALA A 34 8.04 0.48 -5.76
C ALA A 34 9.27 0.31 -4.85
N PHE A 35 10.27 -0.45 -5.30
CA PHE A 35 11.50 -0.73 -4.52
C PHE A 35 12.58 0.34 -4.70
N LYS A 36 12.39 1.24 -5.65
CA LYS A 36 13.25 2.38 -5.95
C LYS A 36 12.39 3.49 -6.55
N LEU A 37 12.81 4.74 -6.36
CA LEU A 37 12.15 5.88 -6.98
C LEU A 37 12.38 5.86 -8.50
N THR A 38 11.33 5.58 -9.27
CA THR A 38 11.36 5.59 -10.73
C THR A 38 10.30 6.55 -11.25
N PRO A 39 10.66 7.77 -11.69
CA PRO A 39 9.69 8.73 -12.18
C PRO A 39 8.82 8.15 -13.31
N GLY A 40 7.49 8.28 -13.18
CA GLY A 40 6.55 7.78 -14.17
C GLY A 40 6.28 6.27 -14.11
N ASP A 41 6.64 5.59 -13.01
CA ASP A 41 6.09 4.26 -12.75
C ASP A 41 4.59 4.31 -12.42
N ASP A 42 3.92 3.17 -12.59
CA ASP A 42 2.47 3.08 -12.55
C ASP A 42 1.98 2.38 -11.27
N TYR A 43 1.19 3.08 -10.45
CA TYR A 43 0.65 2.53 -9.19
C TYR A 43 -0.09 1.19 -9.31
N PRO A 44 -0.81 0.84 -10.41
CA PRO A 44 -1.51 -0.44 -10.48
C PRO A 44 -0.60 -1.66 -10.37
N ASP A 45 0.66 -1.56 -10.82
CA ASP A 45 1.62 -2.66 -10.80
C ASP A 45 1.94 -3.12 -9.37
N PHE A 46 2.01 -2.18 -8.43
CA PHE A 46 2.32 -2.45 -7.03
C PHE A 46 1.06 -2.65 -6.20
N VAL A 47 0.04 -1.80 -6.39
CA VAL A 47 -1.20 -1.82 -5.61
C VAL A 47 -1.98 -3.12 -5.82
N SER A 48 -2.02 -3.66 -7.04
CA SER A 48 -2.73 -4.91 -7.33
C SER A 48 -2.09 -6.10 -6.60
N ILE A 49 -0.77 -6.10 -6.42
CA ILE A 49 -0.05 -7.14 -5.69
C ILE A 49 -0.47 -7.11 -4.21
N ALA A 50 -0.40 -5.94 -3.57
CA ALA A 50 -0.80 -5.78 -2.18
C ALA A 50 -2.29 -6.14 -1.95
N ALA A 51 -3.18 -5.75 -2.87
CA ALA A 51 -4.60 -6.10 -2.80
C ALA A 51 -4.83 -7.62 -2.87
N ARG A 52 -4.14 -8.34 -3.77
CA ARG A 52 -4.23 -9.81 -3.89
C ARG A 52 -3.75 -10.52 -2.64
N LEU A 53 -2.68 -10.02 -2.02
CA LEU A 53 -2.16 -10.59 -0.77
C LEU A 53 -3.16 -10.40 0.38
N VAL A 54 -3.80 -9.23 0.47
CA VAL A 54 -4.89 -9.00 1.43
C VAL A 54 -6.08 -9.90 1.18
N ALA A 55 -6.47 -10.10 -0.08
CA ALA A 55 -7.57 -11.00 -0.43
C ALA A 55 -7.27 -12.47 -0.06
N ALA A 56 -6.00 -12.89 -0.16
CA ALA A 56 -5.57 -14.24 0.18
C ALA A 56 -5.55 -14.52 1.70
N ASP A 57 -5.33 -13.48 2.52
CA ASP A 57 -5.35 -13.58 3.99
C ASP A 57 -6.09 -12.39 4.64
N PRO A 58 -7.43 -12.33 4.55
CA PRO A 58 -8.21 -11.17 4.98
C PRO A 58 -8.26 -10.99 6.50
N GLU A 59 -7.96 -12.02 7.28
CA GLU A 59 -7.94 -11.96 8.75
C GLU A 59 -6.52 -11.66 9.28
N GLY A 60 -5.49 -12.19 8.63
CA GLY A 60 -4.10 -12.04 9.05
C GLY A 60 -3.34 -10.87 8.42
N SER A 61 -3.93 -10.13 7.46
CA SER A 61 -3.20 -9.06 6.77
C SER A 61 -3.99 -7.79 6.44
N ARG A 62 -3.26 -6.68 6.28
CA ARG A 62 -3.78 -5.38 5.81
C ARG A 62 -2.80 -4.77 4.83
N ALA A 63 -3.24 -3.80 4.03
CA ALA A 63 -2.37 -3.03 3.14
C ALA A 63 -2.51 -1.53 3.40
N ILE A 64 -1.40 -0.80 3.32
CA ILE A 64 -1.37 0.65 3.20
C ILE A 64 -0.80 0.96 1.82
N ILE A 65 -1.63 1.55 0.97
CA ILE A 65 -1.30 1.90 -0.40
C ILE A 65 -1.20 3.41 -0.53
N ILE A 66 -0.15 3.90 -1.18
CA ILE A 66 0.26 5.30 -1.14
C ILE A 66 0.54 5.76 -2.57
N GLY A 67 0.04 6.93 -2.95
CA GLY A 67 0.40 7.58 -4.19
C GLY A 67 0.18 9.07 -4.07
N GLY A 68 0.03 9.77 -5.19
CA GLY A 68 -0.14 11.24 -5.18
C GLY A 68 -1.40 11.69 -4.42
N SER A 69 -2.54 11.01 -4.67
CA SER A 69 -3.82 11.34 -4.01
C SER A 69 -4.43 10.18 -3.24
N GLY A 70 -3.97 8.95 -3.42
CA GLY A 70 -4.58 7.74 -2.85
C GLY A 70 -5.87 7.28 -3.56
N GLN A 71 -6.47 8.09 -4.43
CA GLN A 71 -7.75 7.77 -5.09
C GLN A 71 -7.58 6.65 -6.13
N GLY A 72 -6.59 6.78 -7.03
CA GLY A 72 -6.34 5.78 -8.07
C GLY A 72 -5.94 4.44 -7.45
N GLU A 73 -5.16 4.49 -6.40
CA GLU A 73 -4.70 3.36 -5.62
C GLU A 73 -5.89 2.64 -4.97
N ALA A 74 -6.78 3.37 -4.28
CA ALA A 74 -8.00 2.79 -3.72
C ALA A 74 -8.93 2.21 -4.79
N MET A 75 -9.06 2.87 -5.96
CA MET A 75 -9.83 2.34 -7.08
C MET A 75 -9.26 1.01 -7.60
N VAL A 76 -7.93 0.87 -7.71
CA VAL A 76 -7.29 -0.38 -8.12
C VAL A 76 -7.48 -1.47 -7.07
N ALA A 77 -7.22 -1.17 -5.80
CA ALA A 77 -7.36 -2.15 -4.72
C ALA A 77 -8.79 -2.68 -4.61
N ASN A 78 -9.81 -1.82 -4.75
CA ASN A 78 -11.22 -2.21 -4.71
C ASN A 78 -11.68 -3.06 -5.91
N ARG A 79 -10.89 -3.19 -6.98
CA ARG A 79 -11.18 -4.15 -8.06
C ARG A 79 -10.89 -5.59 -7.67
N GLU A 80 -10.05 -5.80 -6.66
CA GLU A 80 -9.72 -7.13 -6.17
C GLU A 80 -10.88 -7.69 -5.32
N ARG A 81 -11.33 -8.91 -5.65
CA ARG A 81 -12.51 -9.49 -5.00
C ARG A 81 -12.22 -9.72 -3.52
N GLY A 82 -13.08 -9.18 -2.65
CA GLY A 82 -12.97 -9.33 -1.20
C GLY A 82 -12.16 -8.22 -0.52
N VAL A 83 -11.52 -7.32 -1.28
CA VAL A 83 -10.81 -6.15 -0.76
C VAL A 83 -11.76 -4.98 -0.60
N ARG A 84 -11.56 -4.20 0.46
CA ARG A 84 -12.20 -2.90 0.68
C ARG A 84 -11.12 -1.89 1.05
N ALA A 85 -10.89 -0.92 0.18
CA ALA A 85 -9.94 0.15 0.37
C ALA A 85 -10.65 1.49 0.48
N THR A 86 -10.19 2.34 1.38
CA THR A 86 -10.65 3.72 1.55
C THR A 86 -9.46 4.66 1.50
N VAL A 87 -9.70 5.89 1.06
CA VAL A 87 -8.69 6.94 1.09
C VAL A 87 -8.78 7.68 2.41
N TYR A 88 -7.64 7.99 3.01
CA TYR A 88 -7.53 8.73 4.26
C TYR A 88 -6.51 9.86 4.08
N TYR A 89 -6.93 11.10 4.32
CA TYR A 89 -6.11 12.31 4.16
C TYR A 89 -5.63 12.91 5.48
N GLY A 90 -5.88 12.24 6.61
CA GLY A 90 -5.81 12.89 7.92
C GLY A 90 -7.13 13.54 8.31
N GLY A 91 -7.32 13.72 9.60
CA GLY A 91 -8.49 14.32 10.24
C GLY A 91 -8.38 14.12 11.76
N ASP A 92 -9.00 15.00 12.53
CA ASP A 92 -9.06 14.91 13.99
C ASP A 92 -9.82 13.67 14.48
#